data_AF-A0A1I8G3Q7-F1
#
_entry.id   AF-A0A1I8G3Q7-F1
#
_cell.length_a   1.000
_cell.length_b   1.000
_cell.length_c   1.000
_cell.angle_alpha   90.00
_cell.angle_beta   90.00
_cell.angle_gamma   90.00
#
_symmetry.space_group_name_H-M   'P 1'
#
loop_
_entity.id
_entity.type
_entity.pdbx_description
1 polymer ?
#
loop_
_entity_poly.entity_id
_entity_poly.type
_entity_poly.pdbx_seq_one_letter_code
_entity_poly.pdbx_strand_id
1 'polypeptide(L)'
;FQRLHHPFAKIILNQIRLYSPAFACLLLFLLLQLTAIPSASASASSSSSAASPTSSATADWPSTSKSSRLSCDQLRPGQYLCSEPDINPATQQAVNCSKEGFAPVLCELADNLTCIGDFLCPTSLSGASQFPNRCFQSTTACRWTNGKQFHVAVLLSVFTGFLGLDRFYLGYPAIGLAKLFTFGGYGFLHLLDVILISLQIVRPADQSHYVSPHYGPLVTRIPASNDTLFTATAEEEQAASVDQRAELRNRFLRALEAAEGRPMTLRFHGCRRPPLQADEFLAADINFTALCVRGLAAPLGKVDKALIRTGDLVSMATLGDTCDKQ
;
A
#
# COMPACT_ATOMS: atom_id res chain seq x y z
N PHE A 1 -11.32 0.14 -7.73
CA PHE A 1 -12.60 0.81 -8.07
C PHE A 1 -13.75 0.54 -7.08
N GLN A 2 -13.76 -0.53 -6.27
CA GLN A 2 -14.91 -0.91 -5.43
C GLN A 2 -15.02 -0.25 -4.03
N ARG A 3 -14.14 0.67 -3.63
CA ARG A 3 -14.26 1.38 -2.34
C ARG A 3 -14.04 2.89 -2.46
N LEU A 4 -14.60 3.53 -3.49
CA LEU A 4 -14.88 4.96 -3.40
C LEU A 4 -16.22 5.12 -2.67
N HIS A 5 -16.24 5.98 -1.64
CA HIS A 5 -17.40 6.32 -0.83
C HIS A 5 -18.71 6.33 -1.66
N HIS A 6 -19.67 5.52 -1.19
CA HIS A 6 -20.92 5.15 -1.86
C HIS A 6 -21.78 6.30 -2.46
N PRO A 7 -21.79 7.55 -1.93
CA PRO A 7 -22.56 8.65 -2.55
C PRO A 7 -21.81 9.34 -3.70
N PHE A 8 -20.49 9.53 -3.61
CA PHE A 8 -19.72 10.25 -4.62
C PHE A 8 -19.59 9.48 -5.92
N ALA A 9 -19.34 8.17 -5.83
CA ALA A 9 -19.32 7.30 -7.01
C ALA A 9 -20.69 7.28 -7.71
N LYS A 10 -21.80 7.29 -6.96
CA LYS A 10 -23.15 7.40 -7.52
C LYS A 10 -23.39 8.73 -8.21
N ILE A 11 -22.93 9.84 -7.65
CA ILE A 11 -23.05 11.18 -8.28
C ILE A 11 -22.24 11.23 -9.58
N ILE A 12 -21.00 10.75 -9.58
CA ILE A 12 -20.15 10.71 -10.78
C ILE A 12 -20.78 9.79 -11.85
N LEU A 13 -21.24 8.60 -11.47
CA LEU A 13 -21.92 7.67 -12.39
C LEU A 13 -23.24 8.25 -12.93
N ASN A 14 -23.99 8.99 -12.12
CA ASN A 14 -25.21 9.65 -12.56
C ASN A 14 -24.92 10.78 -13.55
N GLN A 15 -23.86 11.56 -13.33
CA GLN A 15 -23.40 12.55 -14.30
C GLN A 15 -22.95 11.89 -15.60
N ILE A 16 -22.18 10.79 -15.55
CA ILE A 16 -21.82 10.02 -16.76
C ILE A 16 -23.06 9.55 -17.52
N ARG A 17 -24.09 9.06 -16.82
CA ARG A 17 -25.37 8.67 -17.45
C ARG A 17 -26.14 9.85 -18.02
N LEU A 18 -26.11 11.02 -17.37
CA LEU A 18 -26.78 12.24 -17.82
C LEU A 18 -26.12 12.83 -19.07
N TYR A 19 -24.79 12.76 -19.16
CA TYR A 19 -24.02 13.22 -20.32
C TYR A 19 -23.96 12.20 -21.46
N SER A 20 -24.19 10.90 -21.22
CA SER A 20 -24.19 9.86 -22.26
C SER A 20 -25.11 10.13 -23.47
N PRO A 21 -26.39 10.56 -23.33
CA PRO A 21 -27.23 10.90 -24.48
C PRO A 21 -26.80 12.21 -25.16
N ALA A 22 -26.31 13.19 -24.39
CA ALA A 22 -25.76 14.44 -24.95
C ALA A 22 -24.47 14.19 -25.74
N PHE A 23 -23.64 13.24 -25.29
CA PHE A 23 -22.43 12.79 -25.94
C PHE A 23 -22.75 12.01 -27.21
N ALA A 24 -23.72 11.08 -27.15
CA ALA A 24 -24.19 10.36 -28.32
C ALA A 24 -24.76 11.32 -29.38
N CYS A 25 -25.54 12.32 -28.97
CA CYS A 25 -26.11 13.31 -29.87
C CYS A 25 -25.05 14.23 -30.48
N LEU A 26 -24.04 14.65 -29.72
CA LEU A 26 -22.93 15.47 -30.23
C LEU A 26 -21.97 14.66 -31.11
N LEU A 27 -21.74 13.38 -30.81
CA LEU A 27 -20.96 12.47 -31.65
C LEU A 27 -21.70 12.18 -32.97
N LEU A 28 -23.04 12.04 -32.92
CA LEU A 28 -23.89 11.94 -34.11
C LEU A 28 -23.92 13.25 -34.91
N PHE A 29 -23.91 14.40 -34.23
CA PHE A 29 -23.81 15.72 -34.86
C PHE A 29 -22.42 15.95 -35.48
N LEU A 30 -21.33 15.55 -34.82
CA LEU A 30 -19.98 15.59 -35.36
C LEU A 30 -19.80 14.63 -36.54
N LEU A 31 -20.36 13.41 -36.45
CA LEU A 31 -20.38 12.45 -37.56
C LEU A 31 -21.19 12.97 -38.75
N LEU A 32 -22.23 13.78 -38.52
CA LEU A 32 -22.95 14.50 -39.59
C LEU A 32 -22.12 15.62 -40.23
N GLN A 33 -21.16 16.21 -39.52
CA GLN A 33 -20.28 17.27 -40.04
C GLN A 33 -19.01 16.72 -40.72
N LEU A 34 -18.63 15.47 -40.44
CA LEU A 34 -17.48 14.81 -41.09
C LEU A 34 -17.77 14.28 -42.51
N THR A 35 -19.01 14.35 -43.00
CA THR A 35 -19.34 13.98 -44.40
C THR A 35 -19.07 15.11 -45.41
N ALA A 36 -18.49 16.25 -44.97
CA ALA A 36 -18.26 17.43 -45.80
C ALA A 36 -16.77 17.87 -45.88
N ILE A 37 -15.81 16.95 -45.96
CA ILE A 37 -14.41 17.29 -46.27
C ILE A 37 -13.84 16.32 -47.32
N PRO A 38 -13.30 16.81 -48.45
CA PRO A 38 -12.65 15.98 -49.45
C PRO A 38 -11.27 15.51 -48.97
N SER A 39 -10.95 14.29 -49.34
CA SER A 39 -9.75 13.51 -49.04
C SER A 39 -8.44 14.16 -49.48
N ALA A 40 -7.45 14.15 -48.58
CA ALA A 40 -6.03 14.23 -48.92
C ALA A 40 -5.28 13.09 -48.21
N SER A 41 -4.66 12.23 -49.02
CA SER A 41 -3.88 11.05 -48.65
C SER A 41 -2.47 11.41 -48.17
N ALA A 42 -1.99 10.75 -47.11
CA ALA A 42 -0.56 10.49 -46.94
C ALA A 42 -0.33 9.21 -46.13
N SER A 43 0.64 8.44 -46.61
CA SER A 43 0.94 7.03 -46.36
C SER A 43 1.67 6.72 -45.05
N ALA A 44 1.49 5.47 -44.61
CA ALA A 44 2.21 4.81 -43.53
C ALA A 44 3.70 4.59 -43.83
N SER A 45 4.51 4.41 -42.78
CA SER A 45 5.50 3.31 -42.73
C SER A 45 6.07 3.12 -41.31
N SER A 46 6.12 1.84 -40.95
CA SER A 46 6.82 1.23 -39.82
C SER A 46 8.30 1.04 -40.12
N SER A 47 9.17 1.09 -39.10
CA SER A 47 10.37 0.23 -39.06
C SER A 47 10.96 0.11 -37.65
N SER A 48 11.29 -1.14 -37.34
CA SER A 48 12.04 -1.68 -36.20
C SER A 48 13.55 -1.53 -36.39
N SER A 49 14.33 -1.36 -35.33
CA SER A 49 15.72 -1.86 -35.25
C SER A 49 16.18 -2.04 -33.80
N ALA A 50 16.73 -3.21 -33.51
CA ALA A 50 17.36 -3.59 -32.25
C ALA A 50 18.83 -3.14 -32.20
N ALA A 51 19.36 -2.91 -30.99
CA ALA A 51 20.78 -3.12 -30.67
C ALA A 51 20.99 -3.19 -29.15
N SER A 52 21.48 -4.34 -28.67
CA SER A 52 21.98 -4.58 -27.31
C SER A 52 23.37 -3.96 -27.11
N PRO A 53 23.80 -3.75 -25.85
CA PRO A 53 25.04 -4.38 -25.45
C PRO A 53 25.01 -5.01 -24.04
N THR A 54 25.66 -6.16 -23.98
CA THR A 54 26.01 -6.99 -22.84
C THR A 54 27.04 -6.31 -21.93
N SER A 55 26.85 -6.33 -20.61
CA SER A 55 27.96 -6.61 -19.69
C SER A 55 27.45 -7.07 -18.32
N SER A 56 27.95 -8.23 -17.94
CA SER A 56 27.74 -8.98 -16.71
C SER A 56 28.56 -8.40 -15.56
N ALA A 57 27.92 -8.12 -14.42
CA ALA A 57 28.60 -7.94 -13.14
C ALA A 57 27.93 -8.83 -12.09
N THR A 58 28.60 -9.94 -11.78
CA THR A 58 28.28 -10.84 -10.68
C THR A 58 28.50 -10.12 -9.35
N ALA A 59 27.43 -9.83 -8.61
CA ALA A 59 27.52 -9.34 -7.25
C ALA A 59 27.71 -10.53 -6.30
N ASP A 60 28.98 -10.85 -6.02
CA ASP A 60 29.36 -11.72 -4.91
C ASP A 60 28.89 -11.09 -3.59
N TRP A 61 28.23 -11.90 -2.75
CA TRP A 61 27.90 -11.53 -1.36
C TRP A 61 29.13 -11.76 -0.47
N PRO A 62 29.76 -10.73 0.11
CA PRO A 62 30.76 -10.95 1.12
C PRO A 62 30.05 -11.19 2.46
N SER A 63 29.91 -12.47 2.80
CA SER A 63 29.70 -12.91 4.18
C SER A 63 30.99 -12.68 4.96
N THR A 64 31.16 -11.47 5.49
CA THR A 64 32.08 -11.25 6.61
C THR A 64 31.65 -9.99 7.37
N SER A 65 31.06 -10.20 8.54
CA SER A 65 30.78 -9.14 9.53
C SER A 65 32.12 -8.61 10.07
N LYS A 66 32.75 -7.72 9.31
CA LYS A 66 33.85 -6.92 9.81
C LYS A 66 33.22 -5.76 10.59
N SER A 67 33.46 -5.72 11.89
CA SER A 67 33.10 -4.61 12.79
C SER A 67 33.86 -3.35 12.36
N SER A 68 33.43 -2.79 11.25
CA SER A 68 33.83 -1.49 10.73
C SER A 68 33.04 -0.46 11.52
N ARG A 69 33.68 0.63 11.95
CA ARG A 69 32.98 1.76 12.54
C ARG A 69 31.92 2.27 11.54
N LEU A 70 30.66 1.89 11.72
CA LEU A 70 29.55 2.25 10.83
C LEU A 70 29.04 3.64 11.18
N SER A 71 28.87 4.50 10.16
CA SER A 71 28.12 5.75 10.30
C SER A 71 26.64 5.44 10.47
N CYS A 72 25.93 6.22 11.30
CA CYS A 72 24.49 6.04 11.52
C CYS A 72 23.66 6.19 10.22
N ASP A 73 24.20 6.87 9.20
CA ASP A 73 23.54 7.02 7.88
C ASP A 73 23.59 5.75 7.01
N GLN A 74 24.47 4.81 7.32
CA GLN A 74 24.71 3.60 6.51
C GLN A 74 24.07 2.34 7.10
N LEU A 75 23.16 2.52 8.06
CA LEU A 75 22.48 1.40 8.71
C LEU A 75 21.50 0.72 7.75
N ARG A 76 21.49 -0.61 7.78
CA ARG A 76 20.58 -1.41 6.95
C ARG A 76 19.17 -1.42 7.56
N PRO A 77 18.11 -1.58 6.74
CA PRO A 77 16.76 -1.84 7.25
C PRO A 77 16.78 -3.02 8.23
N GLY A 78 16.29 -2.82 9.46
CA GLY A 78 16.29 -3.82 10.53
C GLY A 78 17.39 -3.67 11.59
N GLN A 79 18.35 -2.76 11.40
CA GLN A 79 19.37 -2.41 12.41
C GLN A 79 18.95 -1.25 13.33
N TYR A 80 17.84 -0.60 13.02
CA TYR A 80 17.23 0.47 13.78
C TYR A 80 15.71 0.40 13.64
N LEU A 81 15.00 0.99 14.60
CA LEU A 81 13.55 1.14 14.64
C LEU A 81 13.19 2.62 14.79
N CYS A 82 12.44 3.15 13.83
CA CYS A 82 11.97 4.53 13.89
C CYS A 82 10.61 4.61 14.58
N SER A 83 10.43 5.65 15.39
CA SER A 83 9.13 6.01 15.95
C SER A 83 8.21 6.52 14.85
N GLU A 84 6.91 6.26 15.00
CA GLU A 84 5.91 6.80 14.09
C GLU A 84 5.89 8.34 14.21
N PRO A 85 5.92 9.09 13.10
CA PRO A 85 5.88 10.54 13.13
C PRO A 85 4.51 11.05 13.62
N ASP A 86 4.53 12.09 14.44
CA ASP A 86 3.31 12.82 14.79
C ASP A 86 2.66 13.41 13.53
N ILE A 87 1.34 13.23 13.41
CA ILE A 87 0.57 13.69 12.26
C ILE A 87 -0.08 15.03 12.56
N ASN A 88 0.21 16.04 11.74
CA ASN A 88 -0.43 17.34 11.86
C ASN A 88 -1.91 17.25 11.42
N PRO A 89 -2.87 17.69 12.24
CA PRO A 89 -4.30 17.57 11.93
C PRO A 89 -4.73 18.37 10.70
N ALA A 90 -4.05 19.48 10.37
CA ALA A 90 -4.40 20.32 9.23
C ALA A 90 -3.92 19.75 7.89
N THR A 91 -2.72 19.19 7.85
CA THR A 91 -2.12 18.65 6.61
C THR A 91 -2.30 17.14 6.46
N GLN A 92 -2.64 16.44 7.55
CA GLN A 92 -2.74 14.97 7.61
C GLN A 92 -1.43 14.27 7.21
N GLN A 93 -0.29 14.93 7.48
CA GLN A 93 1.06 14.48 7.17
C GLN A 93 1.96 14.65 8.39
N ALA A 94 3.15 14.02 8.36
CA ALA A 94 4.16 14.16 9.40
C ALA A 94 4.46 15.65 9.69
N VAL A 95 4.62 15.99 10.97
CA VAL A 95 5.06 17.32 11.41
C VAL A 95 6.42 17.64 10.76
N ASN A 96 6.60 18.89 10.31
CA ASN A 96 7.81 19.35 9.60
C ASN A 96 8.14 18.58 8.32
N CYS A 97 7.14 18.12 7.57
CA CYS A 97 7.37 17.64 6.21
C CYS A 97 7.92 18.77 5.31
N SER A 98 9.10 18.56 4.74
CA SER A 98 9.75 19.50 3.83
C SER A 98 9.22 19.37 2.39
N LYS A 99 9.47 20.40 1.55
CA LYS A 99 9.12 20.39 0.12
C LYS A 99 9.85 19.29 -0.66
N GLU A 100 11.02 18.83 -0.19
CA GLU A 100 11.71 17.69 -0.79
C GLU A 100 10.98 16.35 -0.55
N GLY A 101 9.97 16.32 0.32
CA GLY A 101 9.22 15.10 0.64
C GLY A 101 9.83 14.26 1.77
N PHE A 102 10.57 14.91 2.67
CA PHE A 102 11.17 14.26 3.83
C PHE A 102 10.76 14.96 5.13
N ALA A 103 10.51 14.17 6.17
CA ALA A 103 10.22 14.65 7.52
C ALA A 103 11.21 14.02 8.51
N PRO A 104 11.69 14.77 9.51
CA PRO A 104 12.55 14.21 10.55
C PRO A 104 11.77 13.28 11.48
N VAL A 105 12.35 12.12 11.77
CA VAL A 105 11.84 11.14 12.74
C VAL A 105 12.95 10.69 13.68
N LEU A 106 12.56 10.33 14.90
CA LEU A 106 13.47 9.77 15.88
C LEU A 106 13.58 8.27 15.69
N CYS A 107 14.80 7.75 15.56
CA CYS A 107 15.06 6.33 15.40
C CYS A 107 16.00 5.81 16.47
N GLU A 108 15.73 4.60 16.96
CA GLU A 108 16.51 3.89 17.96
C GLU A 108 17.28 2.74 17.32
N LEU A 109 18.53 2.53 17.74
CA LEU A 109 19.35 1.40 17.30
C LEU A 109 18.89 0.09 17.94
N ALA A 110 19.04 -1.02 17.21
CA ALA A 110 18.83 -2.34 17.78
C ALA A 110 19.88 -2.65 18.87
N ASP A 111 19.54 -3.59 19.77
CA ASP A 111 20.40 -3.97 20.88
C ASP A 111 21.80 -4.40 20.39
N ASN A 112 22.84 -3.99 21.13
CA ASN A 112 24.27 -4.25 20.84
C ASN A 112 24.84 -3.62 19.55
N LEU A 113 24.16 -2.65 18.92
CA LEU A 113 24.74 -1.84 17.85
C LEU A 113 25.12 -0.44 18.36
N THR A 114 26.32 0.00 17.97
CA THR A 114 26.80 1.37 18.21
C THR A 114 27.27 1.95 16.88
N CYS A 115 26.71 3.10 16.49
CA CYS A 115 27.14 3.85 15.31
C CYS A 115 27.81 5.17 15.74
N ILE A 116 28.58 5.77 14.83
CA ILE A 116 29.20 7.07 15.03
C ILE A 116 28.30 8.12 14.35
N GLY A 117 27.79 9.08 15.11
CA GLY A 117 26.91 10.14 14.62
C GLY A 117 26.40 11.06 15.73
N ASP A 118 25.54 12.01 15.35
CA ASP A 118 24.94 12.97 16.28
C ASP A 118 23.73 12.36 17.00
N PHE A 119 23.86 12.16 18.31
CA PHE A 119 22.78 11.64 19.15
C PHE A 119 21.86 12.79 19.59
N LEU A 120 20.62 12.78 19.11
CA LEU A 120 19.59 13.76 19.45
C LEU A 120 18.46 13.04 20.18
N CYS A 121 18.64 12.80 21.48
CA CYS A 121 17.62 12.20 22.34
C CYS A 121 16.92 13.32 23.15
N PRO A 122 15.62 13.60 22.94
CA PRO A 122 14.90 14.50 23.85
C PRO A 122 14.77 13.83 25.23
N THR A 123 15.32 14.46 26.26
CA THR A 123 15.28 13.97 27.66
C THR A 123 14.03 14.41 28.43
N SER A 124 13.09 15.09 27.77
CA SER A 124 11.91 15.68 28.39
C SER A 124 10.68 15.41 27.53
N LEU A 125 9.70 14.73 28.14
CA LEU A 125 8.35 14.40 27.65
C LEU A 125 8.21 13.06 26.89
N SER A 126 7.60 12.07 27.58
CA SER A 126 6.83 10.90 27.09
C SER A 126 7.31 10.09 25.86
N GLY A 127 8.56 10.27 25.46
CA GLY A 127 9.26 9.52 24.41
C GLY A 127 10.75 9.46 24.76
N ALA A 128 11.04 9.26 26.05
CA ALA A 128 12.40 9.04 26.51
C ALA A 128 12.82 7.67 26.01
N SER A 129 13.82 7.64 25.12
CA SER A 129 14.50 6.38 24.84
C SER A 129 15.07 5.85 26.16
N GLN A 130 14.84 4.57 26.41
CA GLN A 130 15.34 3.91 27.62
C GLN A 130 16.88 3.95 27.70
N PHE A 131 17.55 4.37 26.61
CA PHE A 131 18.99 4.32 26.46
C PHE A 131 19.56 5.63 25.89
N PRO A 132 20.20 6.47 26.72
CA PRO A 132 20.98 7.60 26.23
C PRO A 132 22.11 7.09 25.32
N ASN A 133 22.30 7.71 24.16
CA ASN A 133 23.27 7.33 23.11
C ASN A 133 22.88 6.16 22.18
N ARG A 134 21.59 5.85 22.05
CA ARG A 134 21.10 4.89 21.05
C ARG A 134 20.08 5.45 20.05
N CYS A 135 19.88 6.76 20.03
CA CYS A 135 18.91 7.38 19.13
C CYS A 135 19.54 8.44 18.25
N PHE A 136 19.09 8.48 17.00
CA PHE A 136 19.52 9.45 16.00
C PHE A 136 18.30 9.99 15.26
N GLN A 137 18.46 11.16 14.65
CA GLN A 137 17.43 11.74 13.79
C GLN A 137 17.61 11.18 12.38
N SER A 138 16.60 10.47 11.88
CA SER A 138 16.55 10.02 10.50
C SER A 138 15.48 10.77 9.74
N THR A 139 15.44 10.58 8.42
CA THR A 139 14.40 11.16 7.57
C THR A 139 13.45 10.06 7.09
N THR A 140 12.16 10.31 7.24
CA THR A 140 11.12 9.47 6.65
C THR A 140 10.49 10.17 5.46
N ALA A 141 10.01 9.40 4.48
CA ALA A 141 9.32 9.94 3.34
C ALA A 141 7.94 10.51 3.76
N CYS A 142 7.62 11.71 3.28
CA CYS A 142 6.36 12.39 3.54
C CYS A 142 5.87 13.11 2.27
N ARG A 143 4.60 13.53 2.25
CA ARG A 143 4.04 14.27 1.11
C ARG A 143 3.78 15.71 1.50
N TRP A 144 4.56 16.62 0.94
CA TRP A 144 4.34 18.03 1.18
C TRP A 144 3.03 18.51 0.53
N THR A 145 2.25 19.32 1.26
CA THR A 145 0.97 19.84 0.79
C THR A 145 0.93 21.36 0.93
N ASN A 146 0.25 22.04 0.01
CA ASN A 146 0.03 23.49 0.05
C ASN A 146 -1.33 23.87 0.70
N GLY A 147 -1.94 22.95 1.47
CA GLY A 147 -3.26 23.17 2.08
C GLY A 147 -4.45 23.03 1.12
N LYS A 148 -4.23 22.62 -0.13
CA LYS A 148 -5.31 22.32 -1.08
C LYS A 148 -5.97 21.01 -0.74
N GLN A 149 -7.25 21.06 -0.36
CA GLN A 149 -8.02 19.92 0.12
C GLN A 149 -8.54 19.07 -1.05
N PHE A 150 -8.31 17.75 -1.02
CA PHE A 150 -8.74 16.85 -2.08
C PHE A 150 -10.26 16.86 -2.28
N HIS A 151 -11.02 16.76 -1.19
CA HIS A 151 -12.48 16.73 -1.23
C HIS A 151 -13.07 18.04 -1.79
N VAL A 152 -12.47 19.19 -1.47
CA VAL A 152 -12.89 20.49 -2.02
C VAL A 152 -12.64 20.54 -3.52
N ALA A 153 -11.48 20.08 -4.00
CA ALA A 153 -11.18 20.04 -5.43
C ALA A 153 -12.19 19.17 -6.21
N VAL A 154 -12.54 18.00 -5.67
CA VAL A 154 -13.53 17.10 -6.28
C VAL A 154 -14.93 17.73 -6.28
N LEU A 155 -15.36 18.31 -5.15
CA LEU A 155 -16.65 18.99 -5.06
C LEU A 155 -16.76 20.16 -6.04
N LEU A 156 -15.71 20.99 -6.11
CA LEU A 156 -15.66 22.14 -7.00
C LEU A 156 -15.68 21.73 -8.47
N SER A 157 -15.06 20.59 -8.80
CA SER A 157 -15.10 20.00 -10.14
C SER A 157 -16.48 19.47 -10.50
N VAL A 158 -17.16 18.77 -9.58
CA VAL A 158 -18.50 18.20 -9.81
C VAL A 158 -19.59 19.28 -9.92
N PHE A 159 -19.58 20.29 -9.05
CA PHE A 159 -20.65 21.31 -9.02
C PHE A 159 -20.39 22.50 -9.93
N THR A 160 -19.13 22.89 -10.11
CA THR A 160 -18.73 24.13 -10.78
C THR A 160 -17.67 23.92 -11.85
N GLY A 161 -17.49 22.67 -12.31
CA GLY A 161 -16.55 22.37 -13.38
C GLY A 161 -16.94 22.94 -14.74
N PHE A 162 -18.23 23.26 -14.97
CA PHE A 162 -18.67 23.98 -16.19
C PHE A 162 -18.12 25.43 -16.24
N LEU A 163 -17.87 26.04 -15.08
CA LEU A 163 -17.17 27.34 -14.95
C LEU A 163 -15.65 27.19 -14.82
N GLY A 164 -15.13 25.98 -14.70
CA GLY A 164 -13.69 25.75 -14.53
C GLY A 164 -13.09 26.19 -13.19
N LEU A 165 -13.91 26.41 -12.16
CA LEU A 165 -13.44 26.82 -10.82
C LEU A 165 -12.48 25.80 -10.19
N ASP A 166 -12.63 24.52 -10.53
CA ASP A 166 -11.71 23.46 -10.17
C ASP A 166 -10.26 23.73 -10.63
N ARG A 167 -10.08 24.15 -11.89
CA ARG A 167 -8.76 24.47 -12.43
C ARG A 167 -8.20 25.76 -11.85
N PHE A 168 -9.05 26.75 -11.55
CA PHE A 168 -8.62 27.95 -10.82
C PHE A 168 -8.15 27.62 -9.40
N TYR A 169 -8.87 26.75 -8.68
CA TYR A 169 -8.50 26.34 -7.31
C TYR A 169 -7.14 25.65 -7.25
N LEU A 170 -6.84 24.83 -8.25
CA LEU A 170 -5.58 24.12 -8.43
C LEU A 170 -4.41 24.97 -8.93
N GLY A 171 -4.66 26.21 -9.36
CA GLY A 171 -3.62 27.10 -9.89
C GLY A 171 -3.39 26.99 -11.40
N TYR A 172 -4.37 26.50 -12.17
CA TYR A 172 -4.35 26.43 -13.64
C TYR A 172 -5.29 27.49 -14.27
N PRO A 173 -4.93 28.79 -14.24
CA PRO A 173 -5.83 29.85 -14.69
C PRO A 173 -6.12 29.80 -16.20
N ALA A 174 -5.13 29.43 -17.02
CA ALA A 174 -5.31 29.35 -18.47
C ALA A 174 -6.36 28.30 -18.88
N ILE A 175 -6.30 27.11 -18.28
CA ILE A 175 -7.27 26.03 -18.53
C ILE A 175 -8.64 26.39 -17.95
N GLY A 176 -8.68 27.05 -16.79
CA GLY A 176 -9.92 27.57 -16.20
C GLY A 176 -10.62 28.58 -17.12
N LEU A 177 -9.87 29.54 -17.68
CA LEU A 177 -10.40 30.53 -18.63
C LEU A 177 -10.87 29.89 -19.94
N ALA A 178 -10.12 28.91 -20.45
CA ALA A 178 -10.53 28.16 -21.64
C ALA A 178 -11.90 27.48 -21.46
N LYS A 179 -12.18 26.95 -20.27
CA LYS A 179 -13.50 26.38 -19.94
C LYS A 179 -14.59 27.45 -19.87
N LEU A 180 -14.29 28.61 -19.29
CA LEU A 180 -15.26 29.72 -19.21
C LEU A 180 -15.69 30.19 -20.60
N PHE A 181 -14.74 30.40 -21.52
CA PHE A 181 -15.05 30.83 -22.88
C PHE A 181 -15.79 29.77 -23.70
N THR A 182 -15.60 28.50 -23.38
CA THR A 182 -16.26 27.38 -24.07
C THR A 182 -17.54 26.91 -23.36
N PHE A 183 -18.01 27.63 -22.33
CA PHE A 183 -19.13 27.21 -21.45
C PHE A 183 -18.99 25.74 -20.98
N GLY A 184 -17.77 25.33 -20.62
CA GLY A 184 -17.47 23.98 -20.15
C GLY A 184 -17.35 22.93 -21.26
N GLY A 185 -17.20 23.34 -22.52
CA GLY A 185 -16.94 22.45 -23.66
C GLY A 185 -18.02 21.39 -23.84
N TYR A 186 -19.30 21.79 -23.76
CA TYR A 186 -20.48 20.93 -23.90
C TYR A 186 -20.53 19.75 -22.89
N GLY A 187 -19.84 19.86 -21.76
CA GLY A 187 -19.78 18.83 -20.72
C GLY A 187 -18.63 17.83 -20.87
N PHE A 188 -17.91 17.78 -22.00
CA PHE A 188 -16.76 16.89 -22.16
C PHE A 188 -15.58 17.31 -21.28
N LEU A 189 -15.22 18.60 -21.33
CA LEU A 189 -14.13 19.14 -20.51
C LEU A 189 -14.47 18.97 -19.03
N HIS A 190 -15.69 19.32 -18.63
CA HIS A 190 -16.19 19.11 -17.28
C HIS A 190 -16.04 17.64 -16.81
N LEU A 191 -16.48 16.67 -17.61
CA LEU A 191 -16.39 15.25 -17.25
C LEU A 191 -14.93 14.77 -17.16
N LEU A 192 -14.09 15.16 -18.12
CA LEU A 192 -12.68 14.81 -18.16
C LEU A 192 -11.96 15.32 -16.90
N ASP A 193 -12.27 16.53 -16.46
CA ASP A 193 -11.69 17.10 -15.25
C ASP A 193 -12.12 16.39 -13.96
N VAL A 194 -13.39 16.01 -13.85
CA VAL A 194 -13.87 15.21 -12.73
C VAL A 194 -13.11 13.88 -12.65
N ILE A 195 -12.87 13.22 -13.79
CA ILE A 195 -12.08 11.98 -13.85
C ILE A 195 -10.62 12.23 -13.47
N LEU A 196 -9.97 13.24 -14.07
CA LEU A 196 -8.55 13.51 -13.83
C LEU A 196 -8.25 13.91 -12.37
N ILE A 197 -9.14 14.70 -11.76
CA ILE A 197 -9.00 15.13 -10.36
C ILE A 197 -9.33 13.98 -9.42
N SER A 198 -10.40 13.21 -9.67
CA SER A 198 -10.77 12.07 -8.82
C SER A 198 -9.72 10.95 -8.81
N LEU A 199 -9.04 10.73 -9.94
CA LEU A 199 -7.92 9.80 -10.04
C LEU A 199 -6.60 10.35 -9.47
N GLN A 200 -6.59 11.59 -8.93
CA GLN A 200 -5.40 12.27 -8.41
C GLN A 200 -4.23 12.35 -9.43
N ILE A 201 -4.54 12.24 -10.73
CA ILE A 201 -3.54 12.34 -11.81
C ILE A 201 -3.06 13.78 -11.93
N VAL A 202 -4.00 14.72 -11.82
CA VAL A 202 -3.70 16.14 -11.79
C VAL A 202 -3.37 16.53 -10.35
N ARG A 203 -2.21 17.15 -10.16
CA ARG A 203 -1.79 17.77 -8.90
C ARG A 203 -1.96 19.29 -8.98
N PRO A 204 -1.98 20.01 -7.84
CA PRO A 204 -1.79 21.46 -7.81
C PRO A 204 -0.62 21.93 -8.67
N ALA A 205 -0.71 23.15 -9.22
CA ALA A 205 0.32 23.72 -10.09
C ALA A 205 1.71 23.78 -9.43
N ASP A 206 1.76 23.89 -8.10
CA ASP A 206 2.99 23.88 -7.30
C ASP A 206 3.63 22.48 -7.15
N GLN A 207 3.09 21.46 -7.82
CA GLN A 207 3.51 20.05 -7.74
C GLN A 207 3.37 19.41 -6.36
N SER A 208 2.74 20.11 -5.41
CA SER A 208 2.41 19.59 -4.08
C SER A 208 1.35 18.49 -4.13
N HIS A 209 1.22 17.72 -3.05
CA HIS A 209 0.14 16.75 -2.89
C HIS A 209 -1.12 17.41 -2.32
N TYR A 210 -2.27 16.82 -2.60
CA TYR A 210 -3.51 17.20 -1.93
C TYR A 210 -3.46 16.83 -0.45
N VAL A 211 -4.08 17.66 0.38
CA VAL A 211 -4.44 17.27 1.74
C VAL A 211 -5.52 16.18 1.63
N SER A 212 -5.17 15.00 2.11
CA SER A 212 -6.02 13.81 2.15
C SER A 212 -5.90 13.18 3.54
N PRO A 213 -6.95 12.53 4.06
CA PRO A 213 -6.89 11.87 5.36
C PRO A 213 -5.71 10.91 5.43
N HIS A 214 -5.04 10.83 6.58
CA HIS A 214 -3.83 10.01 6.75
C HIS A 214 -4.07 8.53 6.37
N TYR A 215 -5.23 7.98 6.74
CA TYR A 215 -5.67 6.62 6.39
C TYR A 215 -6.56 6.56 5.14
N GLY A 216 -6.54 7.60 4.31
CA GLY A 216 -7.36 7.70 3.11
C GLY A 216 -6.79 6.93 1.91
N PRO A 217 -7.63 6.62 0.90
CA PRO A 217 -7.15 6.07 -0.36
C PRO A 217 -6.35 7.13 -1.11
N LEU A 218 -5.13 6.79 -1.51
CA LEU A 218 -4.28 7.66 -2.31
C LEU A 218 -3.69 6.90 -3.50
N VAL A 219 -3.68 7.58 -4.64
CA VAL A 219 -3.13 7.04 -5.90
C VAL A 219 -1.72 7.61 -6.08
N THR A 220 -0.70 6.76 -5.98
CA THR A 220 0.68 7.11 -6.34
C THR A 220 0.97 6.66 -7.75
N ARG A 221 1.47 7.56 -8.60
CA ARG A 221 2.00 7.19 -9.90
C ARG A 221 3.40 6.59 -9.71
N ILE A 222 3.55 5.32 -10.07
CA ILE A 222 4.85 4.66 -10.16
C ILE A 222 5.31 4.84 -11.61
N PRO A 223 6.33 5.66 -11.90
CA PRO A 223 6.86 5.80 -13.26
C PRO A 223 7.62 4.53 -13.64
N ALA A 224 7.57 4.14 -14.91
CA ALA A 224 8.39 3.06 -15.43
C ALA A 224 9.88 3.49 -15.41
N SER A 225 10.63 2.93 -14.47
CA SER A 225 12.09 2.99 -14.35
C SER A 225 12.67 1.57 -14.42
N ASN A 226 13.98 1.42 -14.67
CA ASN A 226 14.66 0.12 -14.65
C ASN A 226 14.41 -0.64 -13.34
N ASP A 227 14.35 0.07 -12.21
CA ASP A 227 14.06 -0.53 -10.90
C ASP A 227 12.61 -1.07 -10.79
N THR A 228 11.67 -0.48 -11.50
CA THR A 228 10.27 -0.93 -11.55
C THR A 228 10.03 -2.01 -12.60
N LEU A 229 10.91 -2.14 -13.59
CA LEU A 229 10.86 -3.22 -14.56
C LEU A 229 11.09 -4.56 -13.84
N PHE A 230 11.99 -4.61 -12.86
CA PHE A 230 12.19 -5.80 -12.01
C PHE A 230 10.94 -6.17 -11.21
N THR A 231 10.11 -5.20 -10.80
CA THR A 231 8.83 -5.49 -10.12
C THR A 231 7.76 -5.98 -11.09
N ALA A 232 7.71 -5.47 -12.32
CA ALA A 232 6.75 -5.92 -13.34
C ALA A 232 7.11 -7.30 -13.91
N THR A 233 8.39 -7.62 -14.09
CA THR A 233 8.83 -8.99 -14.41
C THR A 233 8.65 -9.92 -13.21
N ALA A 234 8.74 -9.40 -11.99
CA ALA A 234 8.35 -10.15 -10.80
C ALA A 234 6.83 -10.32 -10.70
N GLU A 235 5.97 -9.50 -11.32
CA GLU A 235 4.51 -9.72 -11.33
C GLU A 235 4.11 -10.93 -12.19
N GLU A 236 4.84 -11.24 -13.26
CA GLU A 236 4.60 -12.44 -14.07
C GLU A 236 5.06 -13.72 -13.33
N GLU A 237 6.12 -13.63 -12.51
CA GLU A 237 6.57 -14.71 -11.62
C GLU A 237 5.77 -14.78 -10.28
N GLN A 238 5.28 -13.63 -9.79
CA GLN A 238 4.50 -13.52 -8.56
C GLN A 238 3.04 -13.89 -8.76
N ALA A 239 2.44 -13.69 -9.94
CA ALA A 239 1.09 -14.20 -10.24
C ALA A 239 1.03 -15.74 -10.09
N ALA A 240 2.07 -16.46 -10.52
CA ALA A 240 2.21 -17.89 -10.26
C ALA A 240 2.40 -18.21 -8.77
N SER A 241 3.19 -17.40 -8.04
CA SER A 241 3.39 -17.59 -6.60
C SER A 241 2.17 -17.23 -5.72
N VAL A 242 1.33 -16.28 -6.17
CA VAL A 242 0.11 -15.82 -5.47
C VAL A 242 -0.98 -16.88 -5.58
N ASP A 243 -1.09 -17.53 -6.75
CA ASP A 243 -2.01 -18.66 -6.94
C ASP A 243 -1.57 -19.87 -6.11
N GLN A 244 -0.28 -20.18 -6.07
CA GLN A 244 0.27 -21.24 -5.21
C GLN A 244 0.02 -21.00 -3.72
N ARG A 245 0.16 -19.75 -3.25
CA ARG A 245 -0.14 -19.40 -1.85
C ARG A 245 -1.63 -19.53 -1.54
N ALA A 246 -2.51 -19.17 -2.48
CA ALA A 246 -3.95 -19.33 -2.31
C ALA A 246 -4.35 -20.81 -2.23
N GLU A 247 -3.77 -21.66 -3.09
CA GLU A 247 -4.00 -23.11 -3.05
C GLU A 247 -3.47 -23.75 -1.76
N LEU A 248 -2.24 -23.43 -1.36
CA LEU A 248 -1.67 -23.93 -0.09
C LEU A 248 -2.50 -23.49 1.11
N ARG A 249 -2.98 -22.24 1.11
CA ARG A 249 -3.86 -21.71 2.15
C ARG A 249 -5.19 -22.47 2.18
N ASN A 250 -5.80 -22.75 1.03
CA ASN A 250 -7.04 -23.50 0.95
C ASN A 250 -6.88 -24.95 1.44
N ARG A 251 -5.78 -25.61 1.07
CA ARG A 251 -5.45 -26.95 1.59
C ARG A 251 -5.27 -26.95 3.11
N PHE A 252 -4.57 -25.95 3.64
CA PHE A 252 -4.39 -25.79 5.08
C PHE A 252 -5.71 -25.58 5.81
N LEU A 253 -6.59 -24.70 5.31
CA LEU A 253 -7.90 -24.45 5.94
C LEU A 253 -8.78 -25.70 5.93
N ARG A 254 -8.78 -26.49 4.84
CA ARG A 254 -9.48 -27.78 4.79
C ARG A 254 -8.93 -28.80 5.78
N ALA A 255 -7.62 -28.80 6.01
CA ALA A 255 -7.01 -29.67 7.01
C ALA A 255 -7.44 -29.28 8.44
N LEU A 256 -7.56 -27.98 8.73
CA LEU A 256 -8.07 -27.51 10.02
C LEU A 256 -9.55 -27.84 10.22
N GLU A 257 -10.36 -27.66 9.19
CA GLU A 257 -11.79 -28.03 9.20
C GLU A 257 -11.95 -29.55 9.42
N ALA A 258 -11.11 -30.36 8.77
CA ALA A 258 -11.11 -31.82 8.96
C ALA A 258 -10.63 -32.26 10.36
N ALA A 259 -9.90 -31.41 11.08
CA ALA A 259 -9.43 -31.68 12.45
C ALA A 259 -10.49 -31.34 13.52
N GLU A 260 -11.55 -30.60 13.17
CA GLU A 260 -12.63 -30.26 14.10
C GLU A 260 -13.30 -31.53 14.66
N GLY A 261 -13.46 -31.58 15.98
CA GLY A 261 -14.04 -32.73 16.68
C GLY A 261 -13.09 -33.91 16.91
N ARG A 262 -11.81 -33.83 16.50
CA ARG A 262 -10.83 -34.91 16.68
C ARG A 262 -9.92 -34.71 17.91
N PRO A 263 -9.46 -35.80 18.56
CA PRO A 263 -8.45 -35.71 19.61
C PRO A 263 -7.10 -35.28 19.03
N MET A 264 -6.40 -34.40 19.75
CA MET A 264 -5.17 -33.77 19.26
C MET A 264 -4.04 -33.86 20.30
N THR A 265 -2.84 -34.10 19.81
CA THR A 265 -1.59 -34.06 20.58
C THR A 265 -0.85 -32.76 20.31
N LEU A 266 -0.50 -32.04 21.37
CA LEU A 266 0.11 -30.72 21.32
C LEU A 266 1.50 -30.75 21.96
N ARG A 267 2.50 -30.24 21.24
CA ARG A 267 3.88 -30.15 21.71
C ARG A 267 4.27 -28.69 21.86
N PHE A 268 4.74 -28.32 23.05
CA PHE A 268 5.09 -26.93 23.38
C PHE A 268 6.59 -26.66 23.29
N HIS A 269 6.96 -25.38 23.18
CA HIS A 269 8.35 -24.96 23.27
C HIS A 269 8.96 -25.31 24.64
N GLY A 270 10.11 -25.98 24.65
CA GLY A 270 10.79 -26.48 25.84
C GLY A 270 10.95 -28.01 25.84
N CYS A 271 12.11 -28.48 25.38
CA CYS A 271 12.43 -29.87 25.00
C CYS A 271 12.33 -30.97 26.09
N ARG A 272 11.70 -30.78 27.24
CA ARG A 272 11.66 -31.79 28.33
C ARG A 272 10.27 -32.18 28.82
N ARG A 273 9.19 -31.67 28.25
CA ARG A 273 7.83 -32.08 28.66
C ARG A 273 7.24 -33.09 27.67
N PRO A 274 6.53 -34.13 28.17
CA PRO A 274 5.74 -34.99 27.29
C PRO A 274 4.68 -34.17 26.56
N PRO A 275 4.30 -34.57 25.34
CA PRO A 275 3.25 -33.87 24.62
C PRO A 275 1.93 -33.96 25.39
N LEU A 276 1.16 -32.88 25.40
CA LEU A 276 -0.13 -32.81 26.07
C LEU A 276 -1.21 -33.32 25.12
N GLN A 277 -2.21 -34.01 25.65
CA GLN A 277 -3.37 -34.49 24.89
C GLN A 277 -4.58 -33.61 25.16
N ALA A 278 -5.32 -33.30 24.11
CA ALA A 278 -6.63 -32.69 24.17
C ALA A 278 -7.66 -33.65 23.57
N ASP A 279 -8.83 -33.72 24.20
CA ASP A 279 -9.92 -34.61 23.77
C ASP A 279 -10.51 -34.17 22.43
N GLU A 280 -10.58 -32.87 22.17
CA GLU A 280 -11.26 -32.31 20.99
C GLU A 280 -10.64 -30.98 20.54
N PHE A 281 -10.36 -30.85 19.24
CA PHE A 281 -10.08 -29.56 18.59
C PHE A 281 -11.39 -28.87 18.20
N LEU A 282 -11.55 -27.60 18.60
CA LEU A 282 -12.78 -26.83 18.37
C LEU A 282 -12.63 -25.84 17.21
N ALA A 283 -11.63 -24.98 17.26
CA ALA A 283 -11.45 -23.92 16.25
C ALA A 283 -10.05 -23.32 16.33
N ALA A 284 -9.63 -22.67 15.25
CA ALA A 284 -8.45 -21.80 15.23
C ALA A 284 -8.80 -20.45 14.61
N ASP A 285 -8.07 -19.41 15.02
CA ASP A 285 -8.16 -18.09 14.38
C ASP A 285 -7.78 -18.19 12.89
N ILE A 286 -8.36 -17.31 12.06
CA ILE A 286 -8.09 -17.25 10.62
C ILE A 286 -6.59 -17.02 10.40
N ASN A 287 -5.94 -16.15 11.18
CA ASN A 287 -4.50 -15.92 11.08
C ASN A 287 -3.66 -17.04 11.73
N PHE A 288 -4.29 -18.08 12.24
CA PHE A 288 -3.66 -19.20 12.93
C PHE A 288 -2.72 -18.75 14.06
N THR A 289 -3.15 -17.73 14.82
CA THR A 289 -2.39 -17.15 15.94
C THR A 289 -2.74 -17.82 17.28
N ALA A 290 -3.94 -18.38 17.37
CA ALA A 290 -4.43 -19.11 18.52
C ALA A 290 -5.38 -20.23 18.08
N LEU A 291 -5.44 -21.27 18.90
CA LEU A 291 -6.31 -22.42 18.75
C LEU A 291 -7.06 -22.74 20.04
N CYS A 292 -8.26 -23.28 19.89
CA CYS A 292 -9.18 -23.61 20.98
C CYS A 292 -9.38 -25.12 21.04
N VAL A 293 -9.20 -25.69 22.23
CA VAL A 293 -9.31 -27.12 22.49
C VAL A 293 -10.15 -27.40 23.73
N ARG A 294 -10.77 -28.59 23.77
CA ARG A 294 -11.52 -29.10 24.91
C ARG A 294 -10.76 -30.23 25.61
N GLY A 295 -10.85 -30.26 26.94
CA GLY A 295 -10.34 -31.36 27.74
C GLY A 295 -8.81 -31.53 27.69
N LEU A 296 -8.06 -30.43 27.81
CA LEU A 296 -6.60 -30.45 27.78
C LEU A 296 -6.05 -31.10 29.06
N ALA A 297 -5.36 -32.23 28.92
CA ALA A 297 -4.67 -32.90 30.01
C ALA A 297 -3.33 -32.23 30.30
N ALA A 298 -3.30 -31.31 31.27
CA ALA A 298 -2.09 -30.66 31.75
C ALA A 298 -1.53 -31.35 33.02
N PRO A 299 -0.25 -31.15 33.36
CA PRO A 299 0.36 -31.78 34.55
C PRO A 299 -0.31 -31.41 35.89
N LEU A 300 -1.01 -30.26 35.93
CA LEU A 300 -1.69 -29.75 37.12
C LEU A 300 -3.18 -30.13 37.17
N GLY A 301 -3.69 -30.85 36.15
CA GLY A 301 -5.09 -31.22 36.04
C GLY A 301 -5.63 -31.07 34.63
N LYS A 302 -6.88 -31.51 34.43
CA LYS A 302 -7.58 -31.42 33.16
C LYS A 302 -8.31 -30.08 33.05
N VAL A 303 -8.14 -29.39 31.94
CA VAL A 303 -8.77 -28.09 31.66
C VAL A 303 -9.87 -28.30 30.62
N ASP A 304 -11.11 -27.98 31.00
CA ASP A 304 -12.28 -28.24 30.14
C ASP A 304 -12.25 -27.46 28.82
N LYS A 305 -11.86 -26.19 28.82
CA LYS A 305 -11.64 -25.40 27.59
C LYS A 305 -10.37 -24.59 27.73
N ALA A 306 -9.49 -24.68 26.74
CA ALA A 306 -8.23 -23.94 26.73
C ALA A 306 -8.04 -23.22 25.38
N LEU A 307 -7.66 -21.95 25.46
CA LEU A 307 -7.19 -21.17 24.33
C LEU A 307 -5.66 -21.13 24.37
N ILE A 308 -5.02 -21.62 23.32
CA ILE A 308 -3.57 -21.81 23.25
C ILE A 308 -3.03 -20.97 22.09
N ARG A 309 -1.97 -20.20 22.31
CA ARG A 309 -1.31 -19.46 21.22
C ARG A 309 -0.45 -20.42 20.42
N THR A 310 -0.52 -20.32 19.10
CA THR A 310 0.28 -21.18 18.21
C THR A 310 1.78 -20.88 18.31
N GLY A 311 2.16 -19.67 18.71
CA GLY A 311 3.56 -19.32 19.01
C GLY A 311 4.18 -20.10 20.18
N ASP A 312 3.35 -20.68 21.07
CA ASP A 312 3.83 -21.52 22.18
C ASP A 312 3.99 -22.99 21.76
N LEU A 313 3.49 -23.36 20.58
CA LEU A 313 3.46 -24.72 20.05
C LEU A 313 4.61 -24.96 19.05
N VAL A 314 5.24 -26.12 19.18
CA VAL A 314 6.25 -26.65 18.25
C VAL A 314 5.59 -27.51 17.17
N SER A 315 4.62 -28.34 17.56
CA SER A 315 3.90 -29.20 16.63
C SER A 315 2.54 -29.59 17.19
N MET A 316 1.60 -29.88 16.30
CA MET A 316 0.28 -30.42 16.63
C MET A 316 -0.03 -31.57 15.67
N ALA A 317 -0.68 -32.62 16.17
CA ALA A 317 -1.06 -33.78 15.37
C ALA A 317 -2.40 -34.35 15.86
N THR A 318 -3.24 -34.78 14.93
CA THR A 318 -4.47 -35.54 15.20
C THR A 318 -4.12 -36.98 15.58
N LEU A 319 -4.77 -37.53 16.60
CA LEU A 319 -4.56 -38.92 17.01
C LEU A 319 -5.16 -39.84 15.93
N GLY A 320 -4.32 -40.51 15.14
CA GLY A 320 -4.73 -41.46 14.11
C GLY A 320 -4.11 -41.26 12.73
N ASP A 321 -3.51 -40.09 12.47
CA ASP A 321 -2.80 -39.83 11.21
C ASP A 321 -1.30 -40.12 11.40
N THR A 322 -0.91 -41.39 11.30
CA THR A 322 0.49 -41.72 11.01
C THR A 322 0.77 -41.30 9.57
N CYS A 323 1.42 -40.14 9.39
CA CYS A 323 2.16 -39.89 8.16
C CYS A 323 3.31 -40.91 8.11
N ASP A 324 3.04 -42.08 7.55
CA ASP A 324 4.09 -42.98 7.10
C ASP A 324 4.98 -42.19 6.14
N LYS A 325 6.27 -42.14 6.48
CA LYS A 325 7.30 -41.50 5.66
C LYS A 325 7.33 -42.20 4.30
N GLN A 326 6.95 -41.49 3.25
CA GLN A 326 7.36 -41.78 1.87
C GLN A 326 8.26 -40.64 1.39
#